data_AF-A0A9Q1DE49-F1
#
_entry.id   AF-A0A9Q1DE49-F1
#
_cell.length_a   1.000
_cell.length_b   1.000
_cell.length_c   1.000
_cell.angle_alpha   90.00
_cell.angle_beta   90.00
_cell.angle_gamma   90.00
#
_symmetry.space_group_name_H-M   'P 1'
#
loop_
_entity.id
_entity.type
_entity.pdbx_description
1 polymer ?
#
loop_
_entity_poly.entity_id
_entity_poly.type
_entity_poly.pdbx_seq_one_letter_code
_entity_poly.pdbx_strand_id
1 'polypeptide(L)'
;MRLKDQSLSSKQQQSALDFIQSRLYGPGANRTTVNQLLSLENKRALNKSAAVQFVDKQWGAEKKEEAEKFKKRWKNKQGVGQS
;
A
#
# COMPACT_ATOMS: atom_id res chain seq x y z
N MET A 1 19.83 -42.26 -6.96
CA MET A 1 18.78 -41.21 -7.04
C MET A 1 18.72 -40.67 -8.45
N ARG A 2 17.54 -40.56 -9.06
CA ARG A 2 17.37 -40.30 -10.50
C ARG A 2 17.28 -38.80 -10.80
N LEU A 3 18.16 -38.31 -11.67
CA LEU A 3 18.23 -36.93 -12.17
C LEU A 3 16.91 -36.43 -12.82
N LYS A 4 16.08 -37.36 -13.32
CA LYS A 4 14.78 -37.05 -13.95
C LYS A 4 13.70 -36.58 -12.98
N ASP A 5 13.72 -37.09 -11.74
CA ASP A 5 12.75 -36.66 -10.71
C ASP A 5 13.08 -35.24 -10.20
N GLN A 6 14.36 -34.88 -10.18
CA GLN A 6 14.80 -33.51 -9.86
C GLN A 6 14.39 -32.50 -10.95
N SER A 7 14.43 -32.88 -12.22
CA SER A 7 14.04 -31.97 -13.31
C SER A 7 12.52 -31.75 -13.38
N LEU A 8 11.71 -32.75 -13.06
CA LEU A 8 10.25 -32.61 -12.96
C LEU A 8 9.86 -31.72 -11.77
N SER A 9 10.50 -31.93 -10.62
CA SER A 9 10.34 -31.05 -9.45
C SER A 9 10.71 -29.60 -9.78
N SER A 10 11.81 -29.39 -10.51
CA SER A 10 12.23 -28.06 -10.96
C SER A 10 11.22 -27.40 -11.92
N LYS A 11 10.60 -28.16 -12.84
CA LYS A 11 9.56 -27.63 -13.75
C LYS A 11 8.30 -27.21 -13.00
N GLN A 12 7.84 -28.01 -12.05
CA GLN A 12 6.67 -27.67 -11.24
C GLN A 12 6.92 -26.44 -10.37
N GLN A 13 8.12 -26.34 -9.78
CA GLN A 13 8.54 -25.16 -9.03
C GLN A 13 8.57 -23.90 -9.90
N GLN A 14 9.14 -23.98 -11.10
CA GLN A 14 9.16 -22.84 -12.02
C GLN A 14 7.75 -22.40 -12.39
N SER A 15 6.87 -23.35 -12.72
CA SER A 15 5.47 -23.05 -13.02
C SER A 15 4.73 -22.39 -11.85
N ALA A 16 5.02 -22.82 -10.61
CA ALA A 16 4.42 -22.21 -9.43
C ALA A 16 4.94 -20.78 -9.20
N LEU A 17 6.23 -20.55 -9.41
CA LEU A 17 6.83 -19.20 -9.34
C LEU A 17 6.24 -18.27 -10.39
N ASP A 18 6.11 -18.74 -11.64
CA ASP A 18 5.53 -17.95 -12.74
C ASP A 18 4.05 -17.61 -12.47
N PHE A 19 3.30 -18.55 -11.88
CA PHE A 19 1.93 -18.30 -11.45
C PHE A 19 1.86 -17.21 -10.38
N ILE A 20 2.70 -17.28 -9.33
CA ILE A 20 2.74 -16.25 -8.28
C ILE A 20 3.17 -14.90 -8.87
N GLN A 21 4.17 -14.89 -9.74
CA GLN A 21 4.69 -13.69 -10.41
C GLN A 21 3.58 -13.00 -11.20
N SER A 22 2.88 -13.74 -12.07
CA SER A 22 1.82 -13.19 -12.92
C SER A 22 0.61 -12.67 -12.14
N ARG A 23 0.24 -13.35 -11.05
CA ARG A 23 -0.96 -12.99 -10.26
C ARG A 23 -0.71 -11.90 -9.22
N LEU A 24 0.48 -11.83 -8.63
CA LEU A 24 0.78 -10.89 -7.54
C LEU A 24 1.68 -9.73 -7.96
N TYR A 25 2.54 -9.93 -8.96
CA TYR A 25 3.57 -8.97 -9.36
C TYR A 25 3.53 -8.66 -10.87
N GLY A 26 2.45 -9.02 -11.55
CA GLY A 26 2.25 -8.81 -12.98
C GLY A 26 1.82 -7.38 -13.34
N PRO A 27 1.68 -7.08 -14.64
CA PRO A 27 1.21 -5.78 -15.11
C PRO A 27 -0.14 -5.40 -14.48
N GLY A 28 -0.22 -4.20 -13.88
CA GLY A 28 -1.42 -3.72 -13.18
C GLY A 28 -1.49 -4.06 -11.69
N ALA A 29 -0.53 -4.83 -11.15
CA ALA A 29 -0.43 -5.05 -9.72
C ALA A 29 0.29 -3.88 -9.03
N ASN A 30 -0.30 -3.36 -7.95
CA ASN A 30 0.32 -2.30 -7.12
C ASN A 30 1.35 -2.85 -6.12
N ARG A 31 1.69 -4.14 -6.21
CA ARG A 31 2.55 -4.83 -5.24
C ARG A 31 3.94 -5.00 -5.85
N THR A 32 4.96 -4.60 -5.11
CA THR A 32 6.39 -4.80 -5.43
C THR A 32 6.99 -5.91 -4.56
N THR A 33 8.03 -6.56 -5.05
CA THR A 33 8.80 -7.53 -4.24
C THR A 33 9.69 -6.80 -3.24
N VAL A 34 10.05 -7.48 -2.14
CA VAL A 34 10.95 -6.92 -1.11
C VAL A 34 12.31 -6.54 -1.70
N ASN A 35 12.85 -7.38 -2.60
CA ASN A 35 14.13 -7.13 -3.25
C ASN A 35 14.07 -5.89 -4.15
N GLN A 36 12.97 -5.69 -4.89
CA GLN A 36 12.77 -4.46 -5.65
C GLN A 36 12.66 -3.26 -4.72
N LEU A 37 11.80 -3.33 -3.69
CA LEU A 37 11.61 -2.24 -2.71
C LEU A 37 12.92 -1.80 -2.05
N LEU A 38 13.77 -2.77 -1.68
CA LEU A 38 15.04 -2.52 -0.98
C LEU A 38 16.24 -2.38 -1.92
N SER A 39 16.04 -2.42 -3.24
CA SER A 39 17.10 -2.30 -4.24
C SER A 39 17.82 -0.95 -4.13
N LEU A 40 19.11 -0.93 -4.51
CA LEU A 40 19.89 0.32 -4.56
C LEU A 40 19.30 1.33 -5.55
N GLU A 41 18.68 0.84 -6.62
CA GLU A 41 17.97 1.66 -7.61
C GLU A 41 16.82 2.42 -6.96
N ASN A 42 15.92 1.74 -6.23
CA ASN A 42 14.83 2.40 -5.51
C ASN A 42 15.33 3.35 -4.40
N LYS A 43 16.46 3.04 -3.77
CA LYS A 43 17.07 3.93 -2.76
C LYS A 43 17.66 5.21 -3.36
N ARG A 44 18.19 5.13 -4.59
CA ARG A 44 18.83 6.24 -5.31
C ARG A 44 17.87 7.01 -6.21
N ALA A 45 16.70 6.46 -6.52
CA ALA A 45 15.69 7.12 -7.33
C ALA A 45 15.24 8.45 -6.71
N LEU A 46 15.05 9.47 -7.56
CA LEU A 46 14.52 10.78 -7.16
C LEU A 46 13.12 10.63 -6.53
N ASN A 47 12.30 9.78 -7.13
CA ASN A 47 11.02 9.35 -6.59
C ASN A 47 11.23 8.01 -5.88
N LYS A 48 11.72 8.06 -4.64
CA LYS A 48 11.82 6.89 -3.78
C LYS A 48 10.42 6.27 -3.70
N SER A 49 10.24 5.04 -4.19
CA SER A 49 8.99 4.29 -4.00
C SER A 49 8.74 4.24 -2.51
N ALA A 50 7.85 5.11 -2.04
CA ALA A 50 7.81 5.50 -0.65
C ALA A 50 7.65 4.24 0.20
N ALA A 51 8.50 4.10 1.23
CA ALA A 51 8.06 3.43 2.43
C ALA A 51 6.65 3.94 2.69
N VAL A 52 5.67 3.03 2.70
CA VAL A 52 4.24 3.25 2.98
C VAL A 52 4.08 4.62 3.61
N GLN A 53 3.49 5.59 2.90
CA GLN A 53 3.24 6.91 3.50
C GLN A 53 2.33 6.68 4.71
N PHE A 54 2.93 6.48 5.89
CA PHE A 54 2.21 6.12 7.11
C PHE A 54 1.30 7.24 7.57
N VAL A 55 1.53 8.46 7.06
CA VAL A 55 0.78 9.65 7.35
C VAL A 55 0.46 10.36 6.04
N ASP A 56 -0.81 10.31 5.66
CA ASP A 56 -1.37 11.26 4.71
C ASP A 56 -1.41 12.63 5.40
N LYS A 57 -0.66 13.58 4.85
CA LYS A 57 -0.58 14.95 5.37
C LYS A 57 -1.92 15.70 5.20
N GLN A 58 -2.79 15.25 4.28
CA GLN A 58 -4.10 15.84 4.06
C GLN A 58 -5.13 15.40 5.09
N TRP A 59 -5.02 14.18 5.61
CA TRP A 59 -5.92 13.63 6.63
C TRP A 59 -6.06 14.53 7.88
N GLY A 60 -4.94 15.08 8.36
CA GLY A 60 -4.94 15.98 9.51
C GLY A 60 -5.67 17.31 9.23
N ALA A 61 -5.56 17.84 8.02
CA ALA A 61 -6.24 19.07 7.60
C ALA A 61 -7.76 18.85 7.48
N GLU A 62 -8.16 17.75 6.85
CA GLU A 62 -9.58 17.37 6.72
C GLU A 62 -10.25 17.17 8.08
N LYS A 63 -9.59 16.45 9.00
CA LYS A 63 -10.13 16.23 10.35
C LYS A 63 -10.26 17.50 11.16
N LYS A 64 -9.33 18.45 10.97
CA LYS A 64 -9.39 19.77 11.62
C LYS A 64 -10.60 20.57 11.12
N GLU A 65 -10.84 20.57 9.80
CA GLU A 65 -11.99 21.25 9.21
C GLU A 65 -13.33 20.63 9.66
N GLU A 66 -13.39 19.30 9.71
CA GLU A 66 -14.57 18.56 10.19
C GLU A 66 -14.89 18.92 11.66
N ALA A 67 -13.87 19.01 12.52
CA ALA A 67 -14.02 19.41 13.91
C ALA A 67 -14.52 20.86 14.07
N GLU A 68 -14.05 21.79 13.24
CA GLU A 68 -14.53 23.18 13.27
C GLU A 68 -16.00 23.29 12.84
N LYS A 69 -16.39 22.58 11.77
CA LYS A 69 -17.79 22.52 11.32
C LYS A 69 -18.69 21.95 12.41
N PHE A 70 -18.25 20.89 13.08
CA PHE A 70 -18.98 20.30 14.19
C PHE A 70 -19.14 21.28 15.36
N LYS A 71 -18.07 21.97 15.77
CA LYS A 71 -18.11 22.97 16.86
C LYS A 71 -19.08 24.12 16.54
N LYS A 72 -19.11 24.60 15.30
CA LYS A 72 -20.07 25.64 14.86
C LYS A 72 -21.51 25.14 14.95
N ARG A 73 -21.80 23.94 14.42
CA ARG A 73 -23.13 23.33 14.48
C ARG A 73 -23.60 23.09 15.91
N TRP A 74 -22.71 22.61 16.79
CA TRP A 74 -23.03 22.36 18.19
C TRP A 74 -23.39 23.66 18.92
N LYS A 75 -22.59 24.72 18.77
CA LYS A 75 -22.91 26.03 19.36
C LYS A 75 -24.26 26.57 18.87
N ASN A 76 -24.55 26.46 17.57
CA ASN A 76 -25.84 26.87 17.02
C ASN A 76 -27.00 26.06 17.61
N LYS A 77 -26.83 24.76 17.82
CA LYS A 77 -27.86 23.91 18.45
C LYS A 77 -28.09 24.24 19.93
N GLN A 78 -27.02 24.60 20.67
CA GLN A 78 -27.12 24.99 22.08
C GLN A 78 -27.71 26.39 22.28
N GLY A 79 -27.52 27.30 21.32
CA GLY A 79 -28.10 28.66 21.37
C GLY A 79 -29.60 28.73 21.04
N VAL A 80 -30.20 27.66 20.50
CA VAL A 80 -31.63 27.62 20.13
C VAL A 80 -32.51 27.13 21.30
N GLY A 81 -31.92 26.76 22.44
CA GLY A 81 -32.64 26.37 23.66
C GLY A 81 -32.78 27.47 24.73
N GLN A 82 -32.36 28.71 24.43
CA GLN A 82 -32.51 29.86 25.33
C GLN A 82 -33.21 31.03 24.61
N SER A 83 -34.51 30.89 24.39
CA SER A 83 -35.46 31.99 24.16
C SER A 83 -36.84 31.53 24.61
#